data_AF-W9NG64-F1
#
_entry.id   AF-W9NG64-F1
#
_cell.length_a   1.000
_cell.length_b   1.000
_cell.length_c   1.000
_cell.angle_alpha   90.00
_cell.angle_beta   90.00
_cell.angle_gamma   90.00
#
_symmetry.space_group_name_H-M   'P 1'
#
loop_
_entity.id
_entity.type
_entity.pdbx_description
1 polymer ?
#
loop_
_entity_poly.entity_id
_entity_poly.type
_entity_poly.pdbx_seq_one_letter_code
_entity_poly.pdbx_strand_id
1 'polypeptide(L)'
;MSLADDLLGQSPPVFHLLNGDQVSVIDFGAYEEYVKRQQKMFSELGSPAIYPYDNKALGKVADHIRRHNQRDQTIAYIATLSPKTDIIARQATLDLVTRLIVMVEVGCLEKPSGFMHQTGPHPLPLWTGNSLANLTTKCFPVSSFQDCTRQLPGPIFDGWSLENVAGIKIEFTDNLADHLRLTNNNTQLYVFYHVAYLEHQRHRSVSFTIHTTSAATGSDMFKLDLPKLNSPRRLSRGNSQDLGYFVSPI
;
A
#
# COMPACT_ATOMS: atom_id res chain seq x y z
N MET A 1 -9.40 20.18 -3.00
CA MET A 1 -8.20 19.32 -3.13
C MET A 1 -8.31 18.28 -2.05
N SER A 2 -8.30 16.99 -2.41
CA SER A 2 -8.44 15.91 -1.43
C SER A 2 -7.12 15.72 -0.66
N LEU A 3 -7.20 15.24 0.59
CA LEU A 3 -6.02 14.85 1.37
C LEU A 3 -5.18 13.80 0.62
N ALA A 4 -5.83 12.91 -0.11
CA ALA A 4 -5.18 11.93 -0.97
C ALA A 4 -4.39 12.59 -2.11
N ASP A 5 -4.91 13.68 -2.71
CA ASP A 5 -4.20 14.40 -3.78
C ASP A 5 -2.91 15.05 -3.27
N ASP A 6 -2.96 15.63 -2.06
CA ASP A 6 -1.82 16.32 -1.46
C ASP A 6 -0.71 15.35 -1.06
N LEU A 7 -1.06 14.16 -0.57
CA LEU A 7 -0.09 13.16 -0.06
C LEU A 7 0.33 12.14 -1.12
N LEU A 8 -0.63 11.56 -1.84
CA LEU A 8 -0.39 10.54 -2.85
C LEU A 8 -0.13 11.14 -4.24
N GLY A 9 -0.39 12.43 -4.44
CA GLY A 9 -0.33 13.10 -5.74
C GLY A 9 -1.61 12.89 -6.55
N GLN A 10 -1.82 13.75 -7.55
CA GLN A 10 -3.01 13.70 -8.39
C GLN A 10 -3.10 12.40 -9.20
N SER A 11 -4.30 11.83 -9.22
CA SER A 11 -4.64 10.70 -10.07
C SER A 11 -4.87 11.18 -11.52
N PRO A 12 -4.59 10.35 -12.54
CA PRO A 12 -4.94 10.69 -13.91
C PRO A 12 -6.46 10.93 -14.03
N PRO A 13 -6.89 11.92 -14.84
CA PRO A 13 -8.28 12.37 -14.87
C PRO A 13 -9.27 11.31 -15.36
N VAL A 14 -8.82 10.29 -16.09
CA VAL A 14 -9.65 9.18 -16.57
C VAL A 14 -8.83 7.89 -16.59
N PHE A 15 -9.23 6.89 -15.80
CA PHE A 15 -8.84 5.50 -15.98
C PHE A 15 -9.96 4.56 -15.50
N HIS A 16 -9.79 3.26 -15.70
CA HIS A 16 -10.71 2.23 -15.21
C HIS A 16 -10.05 1.40 -14.12
N LEU A 17 -10.80 1.15 -13.05
CA LEU A 17 -10.44 0.24 -11.97
C LEU A 17 -10.30 -1.21 -12.50
N LEU A 18 -9.68 -2.10 -11.72
CA LEU A 18 -9.54 -3.52 -12.09
C LEU A 18 -10.89 -4.18 -12.41
N ASN A 19 -11.94 -3.75 -11.73
CA ASN A 19 -13.29 -4.25 -11.90
C ASN A 19 -14.06 -3.58 -13.06
N GLY A 20 -13.46 -2.59 -13.74
CA GLY A 20 -14.05 -1.85 -14.86
C GLY A 20 -14.76 -0.55 -14.47
N ASP A 21 -14.91 -0.27 -13.17
CA ASP A 21 -15.55 0.95 -12.69
C ASP A 21 -14.69 2.21 -12.95
N GLN A 22 -15.31 3.39 -12.85
CA GLN A 22 -14.62 4.67 -13.03
C GLN A 22 -13.92 5.12 -11.74
N VAL A 23 -12.86 5.91 -11.92
CA VAL A 23 -12.03 6.51 -10.84
C VAL A 23 -12.79 7.45 -9.93
N SER A 24 -13.82 8.11 -10.46
CA SER A 24 -14.71 8.98 -9.69
C SER A 24 -15.43 8.24 -8.55
N VAL A 25 -15.38 6.90 -8.53
CA VAL A 25 -15.99 6.03 -7.52
C VAL A 25 -14.96 5.59 -6.45
N ILE A 26 -13.67 5.92 -6.59
CA ILE A 26 -12.66 5.54 -5.59
C ILE A 26 -12.90 6.32 -4.30
N ASP A 27 -13.33 5.61 -3.26
CA ASP A 27 -13.45 6.14 -1.91
C ASP A 27 -12.11 6.03 -1.16
N PHE A 28 -11.52 7.19 -0.85
CA PHE A 28 -10.30 7.29 -0.04
C PHE A 28 -10.57 7.36 1.46
N GLY A 29 -11.82 7.24 1.93
CA GLY A 29 -12.16 7.34 3.36
C GLY A 29 -11.33 6.43 4.26
N ALA A 30 -11.08 5.17 3.84
CA ALA A 30 -10.21 4.27 4.58
C ALA A 30 -8.75 4.78 4.66
N TYR A 31 -8.24 5.35 3.56
CA TYR A 31 -6.91 5.97 3.54
C TYR A 31 -6.85 7.22 4.44
N GLU A 32 -7.88 8.07 4.40
CA GLU A 32 -7.93 9.26 5.25
C GLU A 32 -7.97 8.89 6.75
N GLU A 33 -8.70 7.84 7.13
CA GLU A 33 -8.67 7.31 8.49
C GLU A 33 -7.29 6.76 8.86
N TYR A 34 -6.59 6.10 7.94
CA TYR A 34 -5.19 5.70 8.14
C TYR A 34 -4.29 6.93 8.38
N VAL A 35 -4.43 7.98 7.57
CA VAL A 35 -3.65 9.22 7.73
C VAL A 35 -3.88 9.81 9.12
N LYS A 36 -5.14 9.94 9.57
CA LYS A 36 -5.47 10.44 10.91
C LYS A 36 -4.82 9.60 12.01
N ARG A 37 -4.82 8.27 11.89
CA ARG A 37 -4.18 7.36 12.86
C ARG A 37 -2.67 7.59 12.92
N GLN A 38 -1.99 7.68 11.78
CA GLN A 38 -0.54 7.93 11.74
C GLN A 38 -0.20 9.33 12.28
N GLN A 39 -0.97 10.36 11.93
CA GLN A 39 -0.78 11.72 12.45
C GLN A 39 -0.93 11.77 13.96
N LYS A 40 -1.98 11.14 14.50
CA LYS A 40 -2.21 11.03 15.94
C LYS A 40 -1.03 10.34 16.62
N MET A 41 -0.60 9.20 16.08
CA MET A 41 0.52 8.43 16.61
C MET A 41 1.82 9.25 16.67
N PHE A 42 2.17 9.97 15.60
CA PHE A 42 3.37 10.82 15.59
C PHE A 42 3.22 12.11 16.40
N SER A 43 1.99 12.58 16.65
CA SER A 43 1.74 13.71 17.56
C SER A 43 1.86 13.33 19.04
N GLU A 44 1.51 12.10 19.40
CA GLU A 44 1.53 11.61 20.79
C GLU A 44 2.87 10.97 21.17
N LEU A 45 3.51 10.29 20.22
CA LEU A 45 4.70 9.47 20.46
C LEU A 45 5.98 10.02 19.83
N GLY A 46 5.86 10.90 18.84
CA GLY A 46 6.98 11.51 18.14
C GLY A 46 7.12 13.00 18.46
N SER A 47 8.14 13.61 17.85
CA SER A 47 8.33 15.06 17.83
C SER A 47 8.76 15.50 16.42
N PRO A 48 7.90 15.33 15.40
CA PRO A 48 8.26 15.66 14.03
C PRO A 48 8.50 17.17 13.86
N ALA A 49 9.49 17.49 13.04
CA ALA A 49 9.87 18.86 12.68
C ALA A 49 8.74 19.67 12.02
N ILE A 50 7.84 18.98 11.32
CA ILE A 50 6.62 19.54 10.76
C ILE A 50 5.44 19.05 11.59
N TYR A 51 4.51 19.95 11.90
CA TYR A 51 3.31 19.61 12.65
C TYR A 51 2.52 18.50 11.92
N PRO A 52 2.17 17.37 12.60
CA PRO A 52 1.56 16.22 11.93
C PRO A 52 0.27 16.51 11.17
N TYR A 53 -0.49 17.53 11.57
CA TYR A 53 -1.76 17.88 10.95
C TYR A 53 -1.61 18.99 9.89
N ASP A 54 -0.40 19.48 9.61
CA ASP A 54 -0.12 20.38 8.48
C ASP A 54 0.01 19.57 7.17
N ASN A 55 -1.14 19.12 6.66
CA ASN A 55 -1.23 18.32 5.43
C ASN A 55 -0.55 19.00 4.23
N LYS A 56 -0.56 20.33 4.17
CA LYS A 56 0.06 21.09 3.08
C LYS A 56 1.58 21.02 3.13
N ALA A 57 2.18 21.15 4.32
CA ALA A 57 3.61 20.98 4.49
C ALA A 57 4.04 19.52 4.31
N LEU A 58 3.27 18.56 4.84
CA LEU A 58 3.52 17.14 4.63
C LEU A 58 3.43 16.75 3.15
N GLY A 59 2.45 17.29 2.40
CA GLY A 59 2.32 17.10 0.96
C GLY A 59 3.54 17.62 0.18
N LYS A 60 4.12 18.76 0.57
CA LYS A 60 5.38 19.25 -0.03
C LYS A 60 6.55 18.30 0.18
N VAL A 61 6.66 17.71 1.37
CA VAL A 61 7.68 16.69 1.65
C VAL A 61 7.39 15.42 0.83
N ALA A 62 6.12 15.03 0.73
CA ALA A 62 5.71 13.87 -0.06
C ALA A 62 6.07 14.02 -1.53
N ASP A 63 5.75 15.17 -2.11
CA ASP A 63 6.19 15.57 -3.43
C ASP A 63 7.71 15.45 -3.62
N HIS A 64 8.49 15.90 -2.63
CA HIS A 64 9.94 15.86 -2.69
C HIS A 64 10.48 14.43 -2.67
N ILE A 65 9.96 13.56 -1.79
CA ILE A 65 10.29 12.13 -1.74
C ILE A 65 10.00 11.49 -3.10
N ARG A 66 8.83 11.77 -3.68
CA ARG A 66 8.43 11.19 -4.97
C ARG A 66 9.31 11.63 -6.13
N ARG A 67 9.79 12.88 -6.13
CA ARG A 67 10.62 13.44 -7.21
C ARG A 67 12.08 13.00 -7.14
N HIS A 68 12.64 12.97 -5.94
CA HIS A 68 14.08 12.79 -5.75
C HIS A 68 14.46 11.40 -5.25
N ASN A 69 13.54 10.72 -4.56
CA ASN A 69 13.74 9.37 -4.04
C ASN A 69 14.94 9.24 -3.08
N GLN A 70 15.43 10.37 -2.55
CA GLN A 70 16.65 10.46 -1.76
C GLN A 70 16.37 10.99 -0.35
N ARG A 71 16.83 10.24 0.66
CA ARG A 71 16.67 10.54 2.08
C ARG A 71 17.38 11.83 2.46
N ASP A 72 18.67 11.95 2.15
CA ASP A 72 19.47 13.08 2.64
C ASP A 72 19.00 14.39 2.02
N GLN A 73 18.58 14.36 0.75
CA GLN A 73 17.95 15.49 0.07
C GLN A 73 16.62 15.87 0.73
N THR A 74 15.80 14.87 1.09
CA THR A 74 14.53 15.12 1.77
C THR A 74 14.74 15.69 3.18
N ILE A 75 15.71 15.19 3.94
CA ILE A 75 16.07 15.73 5.26
C ILE A 75 16.55 17.19 5.14
N ALA A 76 17.39 17.49 4.15
CA ALA A 76 17.81 18.86 3.86
C ALA A 76 16.61 19.75 3.49
N TYR A 77 15.68 19.25 2.68
CA TYR A 77 14.45 19.96 2.33
C TYR A 77 13.57 20.23 3.56
N ILE A 78 13.37 19.24 4.44
CA ILE A 78 12.64 19.44 5.71
C ILE A 78 13.32 20.52 6.56
N ALA A 79 14.65 20.57 6.58
CA ALA A 79 15.37 21.64 7.29
C ALA A 79 15.09 23.04 6.70
N THR A 80 14.81 23.17 5.40
CA THR A 80 14.39 24.46 4.81
C THR A 80 12.98 24.86 5.24
N LEU A 81 12.10 23.89 5.47
CA LEU A 81 10.72 24.13 5.92
C LEU A 81 10.64 24.38 7.43
N SER A 82 11.55 23.77 8.20
CA SER A 82 11.63 23.90 9.66
C SER A 82 13.10 24.02 10.12
N PRO A 83 13.69 25.24 10.07
CA PRO A 83 15.13 25.42 10.31
C PRO A 83 15.59 25.11 11.74
N LYS A 84 14.70 25.29 12.72
CA LYS A 84 15.03 25.22 14.16
C LYS A 84 14.99 23.82 14.76
N THR A 85 14.66 22.80 13.96
CA THR A 85 14.44 21.44 14.47
C THR A 85 15.71 20.61 14.41
N ASP A 86 15.88 19.72 15.38
CA ASP A 86 17.01 18.79 15.41
C ASP A 86 16.87 17.68 14.34
N ILE A 87 17.89 16.82 14.26
CA ILE A 87 17.93 15.72 13.29
C ILE A 87 16.87 14.65 13.57
N ILE A 88 16.51 14.43 14.84
CA ILE A 88 15.53 13.44 15.28
C ILE A 88 14.13 13.85 14.82
N ALA A 89 13.78 15.13 14.99
CA ALA A 89 12.51 15.68 14.54
C ALA A 89 12.37 15.65 13.01
N ARG A 90 13.46 15.91 12.29
CA ARG A 90 13.47 15.77 10.82
C ARG A 90 13.28 14.32 10.40
N GLN A 91 13.94 13.38 11.09
CA GLN A 91 13.74 11.96 10.87
C GLN A 91 12.30 11.53 11.13
N ALA A 92 11.69 11.98 12.23
CA ALA A 92 10.29 11.67 12.55
C ALA A 92 9.32 12.21 11.49
N THR A 93 9.62 13.38 10.90
CA THR A 93 8.84 13.91 9.76
C THR A 93 9.00 13.03 8.52
N LEU A 94 10.24 12.64 8.22
CA LEU A 94 10.53 11.74 7.09
C LEU A 94 9.79 10.41 7.25
N ASP A 95 9.86 9.81 8.44
CA ASP A 95 9.21 8.53 8.76
C ASP A 95 7.68 8.65 8.63
N LEU A 96 7.07 9.69 9.21
CA LEU A 96 5.64 9.97 9.08
C LEU A 96 5.25 10.07 7.61
N VAL A 97 5.87 10.97 6.85
CA VAL A 97 5.52 11.20 5.45
C VAL A 97 5.74 9.95 4.61
N THR A 98 6.80 9.18 4.89
CA THR A 98 7.05 7.91 4.21
C THR A 98 5.89 6.94 4.47
N ARG A 99 5.48 6.74 5.73
CA ARG A 99 4.31 5.90 6.07
C ARG A 99 3.04 6.34 5.33
N LEU A 100 2.77 7.65 5.26
CA LEU A 100 1.59 8.19 4.58
C LEU A 100 1.59 7.91 3.06
N ILE A 101 2.76 7.82 2.43
CA ILE A 101 2.88 7.61 0.98
C ILE A 101 2.93 6.13 0.62
N VAL A 102 3.68 5.32 1.38
CA VAL A 102 3.90 3.91 1.03
C VAL A 102 2.95 2.95 1.76
N MET A 103 2.28 3.42 2.81
CA MET A 103 1.41 2.63 3.70
C MET A 103 2.13 1.40 4.28
N VAL A 104 3.43 1.56 4.58
CA VAL A 104 4.25 0.55 5.26
C VAL A 104 4.67 1.11 6.60
N GLU A 105 4.63 0.29 7.64
CA GLU A 105 5.19 0.65 8.94
C GLU A 105 6.72 0.71 8.87
N VAL A 106 7.26 1.93 8.81
CA VAL A 106 8.71 2.20 8.71
C VAL A 106 9.15 3.17 9.80
N GLY A 107 10.45 3.21 10.09
CA GLY A 107 11.01 4.23 10.99
C GLY A 107 10.83 3.93 12.48
N CYS A 108 11.12 4.92 13.31
CA CYS A 108 11.14 4.75 14.77
C CYS A 108 10.15 5.66 15.48
N LEU A 109 9.45 5.11 16.47
CA LEU A 109 8.59 5.83 17.40
C LEU A 109 9.19 5.71 18.80
N GLU A 110 10.28 6.44 19.04
CA GLU A 110 10.89 6.53 20.37
C GLU A 110 10.24 7.67 21.14
N LYS A 111 9.78 7.38 22.35
CA LYS A 111 9.60 8.44 23.35
C LYS A 111 10.96 8.95 23.80
N PRO A 112 11.08 10.23 24.22
CA PRO A 112 12.24 10.73 24.97
C PRO A 112 12.57 9.90 26.23
N SER A 113 11.63 9.09 26.70
CA SER A 113 11.76 8.18 27.85
C SER A 113 12.25 6.77 27.49
N GLY A 114 12.71 6.51 26.26
CA GLY A 114 13.37 5.25 25.87
C GLY A 114 12.44 4.04 25.63
N PHE A 115 11.12 4.23 25.58
CA PHE A 115 10.19 3.16 25.22
C PHE A 115 9.92 3.19 23.71
N MET A 116 10.29 2.11 23.02
CA MET A 116 9.89 1.85 21.63
C MET A 116 8.44 1.36 21.60
N HIS A 117 7.59 2.01 20.81
CA HIS A 117 6.30 1.42 20.46
C HIS A 117 6.52 0.32 19.42
N GLN A 118 6.80 -0.90 19.88
CA GLN A 118 6.93 -2.06 19.00
C GLN A 118 5.52 -2.49 18.53
N THR A 119 5.18 -2.23 17.27
CA THR A 119 3.95 -2.74 16.64
C THR A 119 4.03 -4.23 16.27
N GLY A 120 5.12 -4.93 16.63
CA GLY A 120 5.24 -6.37 16.42
C GLY A 120 6.56 -6.97 16.93
N PRO A 121 6.78 -8.28 16.70
CA PRO A 121 7.96 -9.01 17.16
C PRO A 121 9.27 -8.67 16.43
N HIS A 122 9.23 -7.76 15.45
CA HIS A 122 10.39 -7.38 14.64
C HIS A 122 10.60 -5.86 14.66
N PRO A 123 11.86 -5.39 14.72
CA PRO A 123 12.15 -3.97 14.57
C PRO A 123 11.67 -3.48 13.20
N LEU A 124 11.00 -2.32 13.20
CA LEU A 124 10.50 -1.74 11.97
C LEU A 124 11.65 -1.42 11.01
N PRO A 125 11.46 -1.62 9.69
CA PRO A 125 12.46 -1.27 8.70
C PRO A 125 12.77 0.23 8.77
N LEU A 126 14.05 0.54 9.02
CA LEU A 126 14.55 1.91 9.03
C LEU A 126 15.03 2.31 7.64
N TRP A 127 14.67 3.52 7.21
CA TRP A 127 15.16 4.10 5.96
C TRP A 127 16.61 4.59 6.12
N THR A 128 17.57 3.71 6.36
CA THR A 128 18.97 4.12 6.63
C THR A 128 19.78 4.47 5.38
N GLY A 129 19.44 3.87 4.22
CA GLY A 129 20.12 4.15 2.96
C GLY A 129 19.65 5.45 2.31
N ASN A 130 20.49 6.06 1.47
CA ASN A 130 20.12 7.32 0.82
C ASN A 130 18.96 7.15 -0.19
N SER A 131 18.74 5.96 -0.76
CA SER A 131 17.63 5.73 -1.72
C SER A 131 16.44 5.04 -1.06
N LEU A 132 15.21 5.43 -1.41
CA LEU A 132 13.99 4.72 -1.01
C LEU A 132 13.99 3.25 -1.47
N ALA A 133 14.70 2.93 -2.55
CA ALA A 133 14.87 1.56 -3.04
C ALA A 133 15.49 0.64 -1.98
N ASN A 134 16.34 1.18 -1.09
CA ASN A 134 16.91 0.41 0.01
C ASN A 134 15.86 0.07 1.08
N LEU A 135 14.88 0.95 1.26
CA LEU A 135 13.77 0.70 2.18
C LEU A 135 12.83 -0.36 1.59
N THR A 136 12.52 -0.28 0.30
CA THR A 136 11.62 -1.24 -0.35
C THR A 136 12.17 -2.66 -0.34
N THR A 137 13.47 -2.85 -0.57
CA THR A 137 14.08 -4.20 -0.48
C THR A 137 14.04 -4.79 0.92
N LYS A 138 14.05 -3.96 1.97
CA LYS A 138 13.86 -4.41 3.36
C LYS A 138 12.40 -4.75 3.68
N CYS A 139 11.45 -4.01 3.11
CA CYS A 139 10.02 -4.21 3.33
C CYS A 139 9.47 -5.40 2.53
N PHE A 140 9.99 -5.59 1.32
CA PHE A 140 9.58 -6.63 0.37
C PHE A 140 10.81 -7.46 -0.01
N PRO A 141 11.33 -8.29 0.90
CA PRO A 141 12.43 -9.18 0.55
C PRO A 141 11.98 -10.09 -0.59
N VAL A 142 12.74 -10.10 -1.68
CA VAL A 142 12.55 -11.06 -2.77
C VAL A 142 12.87 -12.43 -2.18
N SER A 143 11.83 -13.11 -1.71
CA SER A 143 11.96 -14.50 -1.29
C SER A 143 12.24 -15.28 -2.56
N SER A 144 13.42 -15.91 -2.64
CA SER A 144 13.64 -16.99 -3.59
C SER A 144 12.53 -18.00 -3.33
N PHE A 145 11.60 -18.16 -4.27
CA PHE A 145 10.53 -19.14 -4.19
C PHE A 145 11.18 -20.50 -3.90
N GLN A 146 11.14 -20.92 -2.65
CA GLN A 146 11.44 -22.29 -2.28
C GLN A 146 10.26 -23.08 -2.82
N ASP A 147 10.52 -23.99 -3.76
CA ASP A 147 9.54 -24.83 -4.46
C ASP A 147 8.35 -25.19 -3.56
N CYS A 148 7.29 -24.38 -3.64
CA CYS A 148 6.06 -24.63 -2.91
C CYS A 148 5.26 -25.64 -3.72
N THR A 149 5.71 -26.90 -3.68
CA THR A 149 4.99 -28.07 -4.17
C THR A 149 3.80 -28.41 -3.27
N ARG A 150 3.16 -27.40 -2.67
CA ARG A 150 1.87 -27.54 -2.00
C ARG A 150 0.82 -27.17 -3.06
N GLN A 151 0.28 -28.19 -3.71
CA GLN A 151 -0.80 -28.04 -4.68
C GLN A 151 -1.88 -27.12 -4.09
N LEU A 152 -2.14 -26.00 -4.78
CA LEU A 152 -3.29 -25.15 -4.50
C LEU A 152 -4.55 -26.04 -4.49
N PRO A 153 -5.43 -25.93 -3.49
CA PRO A 153 -6.62 -26.74 -3.42
C PRO A 153 -7.61 -26.29 -4.52
N GLY A 154 -7.57 -26.95 -5.67
CA GLY A 154 -8.61 -26.89 -6.69
C GLY A 154 -8.74 -25.56 -7.46
N PRO A 155 -9.76 -25.46 -8.34
CA PRO A 155 -9.91 -24.36 -9.31
C PRO A 155 -10.41 -23.04 -8.70
N ILE A 156 -10.72 -22.98 -7.41
CA ILE A 156 -11.26 -21.78 -6.74
C ILE A 156 -10.38 -21.48 -5.52
N PHE A 157 -9.49 -20.51 -5.68
CA PHE A 157 -8.69 -19.94 -4.60
C PHE A 157 -9.35 -18.64 -4.15
N ASP A 158 -10.30 -18.74 -3.23
CA ASP A 158 -11.02 -17.61 -2.64
C ASP A 158 -10.92 -17.63 -1.10
N GLY A 159 -11.37 -16.54 -0.46
CA GLY A 159 -11.28 -16.42 1.00
C GLY A 159 -12.02 -17.54 1.74
N TRP A 160 -13.13 -18.03 1.19
CA TRP A 160 -13.89 -19.13 1.78
C TRP A 160 -13.08 -20.43 1.78
N SER A 161 -12.41 -20.75 0.66
CA SER A 161 -11.55 -21.92 0.54
C SER A 161 -10.33 -21.84 1.48
N LEU A 162 -9.75 -20.65 1.66
CA LEU A 162 -8.64 -20.42 2.59
C LEU A 162 -9.07 -20.71 4.04
N GLU A 163 -10.19 -20.17 4.48
CA GLU A 163 -10.64 -20.33 5.87
C GLU A 163 -11.20 -21.74 6.15
N ASN A 164 -12.03 -22.27 5.25
CA ASN A 164 -12.81 -23.48 5.54
C ASN A 164 -12.15 -24.78 5.05
N VAL A 165 -11.27 -24.71 4.04
CA VAL A 165 -10.59 -25.89 3.49
C VAL A 165 -9.13 -25.93 3.94
N ALA A 166 -8.41 -24.81 3.85
CA ALA A 166 -7.01 -24.75 4.24
C ALA A 166 -6.79 -24.45 5.74
N GLY A 167 -7.84 -24.05 6.47
CA GLY A 167 -7.73 -23.66 7.89
C GLY A 167 -6.90 -22.39 8.10
N ILE A 168 -6.80 -21.53 7.08
CA ILE A 168 -6.04 -20.29 7.09
C ILE A 168 -7.01 -19.14 7.37
N LYS A 169 -6.90 -18.55 8.55
CA LYS A 169 -7.68 -17.36 8.95
C LYS A 169 -7.22 -16.13 8.17
N ILE A 170 -8.16 -15.34 7.65
CA ILE A 170 -7.85 -14.06 7.02
C ILE A 170 -7.93 -12.95 8.06
N GLU A 171 -6.89 -12.12 8.16
CA GLU A 171 -6.90 -10.90 8.95
C GLU A 171 -6.55 -9.69 8.09
N PHE A 172 -7.26 -8.58 8.29
CA PHE A 172 -7.01 -7.36 7.53
C PHE A 172 -5.91 -6.52 8.17
N THR A 173 -5.04 -5.95 7.33
CA THR A 173 -3.93 -5.09 7.75
C THR A 173 -3.92 -3.77 6.98
N ASP A 174 -3.51 -2.68 7.64
CA ASP A 174 -3.20 -1.39 7.00
C ASP A 174 -1.70 -1.20 6.74
N ASN A 175 -0.88 -2.22 7.03
CA ASN A 175 0.53 -2.29 6.67
C ASN A 175 0.70 -3.10 5.38
N LEU A 176 1.09 -2.44 4.29
CA LEU A 176 1.27 -3.07 2.98
C LEU A 176 2.38 -4.14 2.99
N ALA A 177 3.40 -4.01 3.84
CA ALA A 177 4.47 -5.01 3.94
C ALA A 177 4.01 -6.34 4.55
N ASP A 178 2.89 -6.34 5.28
CA ASP A 178 2.26 -7.56 5.78
C ASP A 178 1.33 -8.20 4.74
N HIS A 179 1.12 -7.59 3.57
CA HIS A 179 0.21 -8.14 2.59
C HIS A 179 0.66 -9.54 2.13
N LEU A 180 -0.25 -10.50 2.24
CA LEU A 180 -0.04 -11.92 1.97
C LEU A 180 1.01 -12.59 2.88
N ARG A 181 1.36 -11.95 4.01
CA ARG A 181 2.24 -12.57 5.00
C ARG A 181 1.49 -13.66 5.75
N LEU A 182 2.06 -14.86 5.73
CA LEU A 182 1.63 -15.96 6.59
C LEU A 182 2.29 -15.85 7.96
N THR A 183 1.49 -15.94 9.01
CA THR A 183 1.93 -15.94 10.41
C THR A 183 1.29 -17.12 11.15
N ASN A 184 1.59 -17.23 12.45
CA ASN A 184 1.00 -18.24 13.33
C ASN A 184 1.09 -19.66 12.74
N ASN A 185 2.31 -20.11 12.44
CA ASN A 185 2.57 -21.42 11.84
C ASN A 185 1.79 -21.67 10.53
N ASN A 186 1.68 -20.64 9.67
CA ASN A 186 0.95 -20.67 8.39
C ASN A 186 -0.57 -20.88 8.52
N THR A 187 -1.15 -20.51 9.65
CA THR A 187 -2.61 -20.60 9.88
C THR A 187 -3.31 -19.24 9.81
N GLN A 188 -2.55 -18.17 9.59
CA GLN A 188 -3.10 -16.82 9.48
C GLN A 188 -2.46 -16.09 8.31
N LEU A 189 -3.29 -15.46 7.48
CA LEU A 189 -2.90 -14.69 6.31
C LEU A 189 -3.35 -13.24 6.48
N TYR A 190 -2.42 -12.29 6.34
CA TYR A 190 -2.74 -10.88 6.33
C TYR A 190 -3.13 -10.38 4.93
N VAL A 191 -4.25 -9.66 4.83
CA VAL A 191 -4.74 -9.05 3.59
C VAL A 191 -4.82 -7.55 3.76
N PHE A 192 -4.12 -6.82 2.90
CA PHE A 192 -4.11 -5.36 2.92
C PHE A 192 -5.41 -4.83 2.33
N TYR A 193 -6.14 -3.97 3.05
CA TYR A 193 -7.52 -3.61 2.70
C TYR A 193 -7.71 -2.24 2.04
N HIS A 194 -6.66 -1.41 1.90
CA HIS A 194 -6.80 -0.11 1.26
C HIS A 194 -6.80 -0.23 -0.27
N VAL A 195 -7.89 -0.76 -0.84
CA VAL A 195 -8.03 -0.99 -2.28
C VAL A 195 -7.91 0.30 -3.09
N ALA A 196 -8.48 1.39 -2.61
CA ALA A 196 -8.36 2.72 -3.22
C ALA A 196 -6.90 3.16 -3.42
N TYR A 197 -6.06 2.90 -2.40
CA TYR A 197 -4.63 3.17 -2.47
C TYR A 197 -3.94 2.26 -3.51
N LEU A 198 -4.22 0.95 -3.52
CA LEU A 198 -3.62 0.03 -4.48
C LEU A 198 -3.95 0.40 -5.93
N GLU A 199 -5.22 0.75 -6.19
CA GLU A 199 -5.65 1.24 -7.48
C GLU A 199 -4.92 2.52 -7.85
N HIS A 200 -4.84 3.50 -6.95
CA HIS A 200 -4.11 4.74 -7.19
C HIS A 200 -2.64 4.50 -7.58
N GLN A 201 -1.94 3.63 -6.85
CA GLN A 201 -0.53 3.32 -7.15
C GLN A 201 -0.38 2.67 -8.52
N ARG A 202 -1.25 1.72 -8.86
CA ARG A 202 -1.22 1.00 -10.15
C ARG A 202 -1.23 1.97 -11.34
N HIS A 203 -2.06 3.02 -11.30
CA HIS A 203 -2.18 3.96 -12.41
C HIS A 203 -1.02 4.94 -12.50
N ARG A 204 -0.35 5.23 -11.39
CA ARG A 204 0.89 6.02 -11.42
C ARG A 204 2.06 5.23 -12.01
N SER A 205 2.13 3.92 -11.76
CA SER A 205 3.13 3.04 -12.36
C SER A 205 2.98 2.94 -13.87
N VAL A 206 1.74 2.85 -14.38
CA VAL A 206 1.46 2.71 -15.83
C VAL A 206 1.71 4.01 -16.61
N SER A 207 1.59 5.16 -15.95
CA SER A 207 1.79 6.47 -16.58
C SER A 207 3.24 6.75 -17.00
N PHE A 208 4.21 5.93 -16.58
CA PHE A 208 5.62 6.09 -16.97
C PHE A 208 5.99 5.35 -18.28
N THR A 209 5.11 4.50 -18.82
CA THR A 209 5.45 3.64 -19.98
C THR A 209 4.98 4.19 -21.34
N ILE A 210 4.24 5.30 -21.40
CA ILE A 210 3.76 5.86 -22.69
C ILE A 210 4.64 7.02 -23.17
N HIS A 211 5.95 6.87 -23.15
CA HIS A 211 6.88 7.64 -24.00
C HIS A 211 8.14 6.83 -24.27
N THR A 212 7.99 5.68 -24.93
CA THR A 212 9.11 4.94 -25.51
C THR A 212 9.34 5.36 -26.96
N THR A 213 10.25 6.32 -27.13
CA THR A 213 11.29 6.16 -28.16
C THR A 213 12.64 6.31 -27.48
N SER A 214 13.35 5.16 -27.40
CA SER A 214 14.81 5.06 -27.38
C SER A 214 15.57 5.79 -26.26
N ALA A 215 15.82 5.09 -25.17
CA ALA A 215 17.16 4.76 -24.66
C ALA A 215 17.05 4.23 -23.22
N ALA A 216 17.74 3.13 -22.93
CA ALA A 216 17.76 2.49 -21.63
C ALA A 216 18.21 3.44 -20.52
N THR A 217 17.35 3.70 -19.54
CA THR A 217 17.77 4.22 -18.22
C THR A 217 16.77 3.80 -17.15
N GLY A 218 17.28 3.11 -16.13
CA GLY A 218 16.53 2.36 -15.12
C GLY A 218 15.48 3.17 -14.36
N SER A 219 14.22 2.96 -14.76
CA SER A 219 13.04 3.62 -14.17
C SER A 219 11.88 2.63 -13.95
N ASP A 220 12.20 1.37 -13.60
CA ASP A 220 11.23 0.28 -13.42
C ASP A 220 10.99 -0.04 -11.92
N MET A 221 10.74 0.98 -11.08
CA MET A 221 10.64 0.76 -9.62
C MET A 221 9.20 0.68 -9.08
N PHE A 222 8.17 0.92 -9.88
CA PHE A 222 6.76 0.84 -9.43
C PHE A 222 5.94 -0.23 -10.15
N LYS A 223 6.59 -1.16 -10.85
CA LYS A 223 5.91 -2.33 -11.40
C LYS A 223 5.73 -3.37 -10.29
N LEU A 224 4.72 -3.18 -9.44
CA LEU A 224 4.15 -4.29 -8.69
C LEU A 224 3.55 -5.22 -9.75
N ASP A 225 4.27 -6.27 -10.13
CA ASP A 225 3.74 -7.37 -10.94
C ASP A 225 2.69 -8.10 -10.10
N LEU A 226 1.49 -7.50 -10.03
CA LEU A 226 0.30 -8.18 -9.56
C LEU A 226 0.02 -9.33 -10.53
N PRO A 227 -0.14 -10.58 -10.06
CA PRO A 227 -0.51 -11.68 -10.93
C PRO A 227 -1.81 -11.32 -11.65
N LYS A 228 -1.84 -11.52 -12.98
CA LYS A 228 -3.05 -11.34 -13.78
C LYS A 228 -4.15 -12.24 -13.24
N LEU A 229 -5.02 -11.71 -12.37
CA LEU A 229 -6.28 -12.36 -12.06
C LEU A 229 -7.11 -12.35 -13.34
N ASN A 230 -7.36 -13.54 -13.88
CA ASN A 230 -8.29 -13.72 -14.99
C ASN A 230 -9.66 -13.15 -14.58
N SER A 231 -10.21 -12.32 -15.46
CA SER A 231 -11.52 -11.71 -15.30
C SER A 231 -12.60 -12.78 -15.05
N PRO A 232 -13.55 -12.57 -14.13
CA PRO A 232 -14.71 -13.44 -14.02
C PRO A 232 -15.53 -13.32 -15.30
N ARG A 233 -15.75 -14.46 -15.98
CA ARG A 233 -16.72 -14.57 -17.07
C ARG A 233 -18.08 -14.12 -16.55
N ARG A 234 -18.70 -13.15 -17.21
CA ARG A 234 -20.12 -12.82 -17.06
C ARG A 234 -20.94 -14.11 -17.18
N LEU A 235 -21.54 -14.55 -16.08
CA LEU A 235 -22.69 -15.43 -16.11
C LEU A 235 -23.86 -14.63 -16.66
N SER A 236 -24.20 -14.89 -17.91
CA SER A 236 -25.40 -14.38 -18.56
C SER A 236 -26.63 -14.84 -17.77
N ARG A 237 -27.36 -13.85 -17.25
CA ARG A 237 -28.66 -14.00 -16.58
C ARG A 237 -29.64 -14.64 -17.57
N GLY A 238 -30.23 -15.76 -17.18
CA GLY A 238 -31.23 -16.47 -17.99
C GLY A 238 -32.49 -15.64 -18.21
N ASN A 239 -32.96 -15.62 -19.45
CA ASN A 239 -34.33 -15.27 -19.77
C ASN A 239 -35.19 -16.51 -19.60
N SER A 240 -36.05 -16.48 -18.59
CA SER A 240 -37.16 -17.42 -18.41
C SER A 240 -38.39 -16.82 -19.06
N GLN A 241 -38.76 -17.31 -20.25
CA GLN A 241 -40.12 -17.35 -20.81
C GLN A 241 -40.11 -18.44 -21.90
N ASP A 242 -40.72 -19.60 -21.66
CA ASP A 242 -42.01 -19.94 -22.27
C ASP A 242 -42.52 -21.34 -21.85
N LEU A 243 -43.85 -21.47 -21.88
CA LEU A 243 -44.66 -22.58 -21.41
C LEU A 243 -44.52 -23.89 -22.20
N GLY A 244 -44.83 -25.02 -21.55
CA GLY A 244 -45.09 -26.28 -22.25
C GLY A 244 -45.34 -27.48 -21.33
N TYR A 245 -46.61 -27.69 -20.99
CA TYR A 245 -47.16 -28.91 -20.38
C TYR A 245 -46.74 -30.20 -21.13
N PHE A 246 -46.50 -31.31 -20.42
CA PHE A 246 -47.11 -32.64 -20.61
C PHE A 246 -46.37 -33.70 -19.74
N VAL A 247 -46.98 -34.17 -18.64
CA VAL A 247 -47.60 -35.51 -18.48
C VAL A 247 -46.60 -36.69 -18.45
N SER A 248 -46.36 -37.23 -17.24
CA SER A 248 -45.92 -38.62 -16.99
C SER A 248 -47.02 -39.60 -17.47
N PRO A 249 -46.72 -40.86 -17.86
CA PRO A 249 -46.32 -41.92 -16.91
C PRO A 249 -45.38 -42.97 -17.58
N ILE A 250 -44.82 -44.03 -16.98
CA ILE A 250 -45.06 -44.87 -15.81
C ILE A 250 -43.67 -45.23 -15.23
#